data_AF-A0AA41Q4C7-F1
#
_entry.id   AF-A0AA41Q4C7-F1
#
_cell.length_a   1.000
_cell.length_b   1.000
_cell.length_c   1.000
_cell.angle_alpha   90.00
_cell.angle_beta   90.00
_cell.angle_gamma   90.00
#
_symmetry.space_group_name_H-M   'P 1'
#
loop_
_entity.id
_entity.type
_entity.pdbx_description
1 polymer ?
#
loop_
_entity_poly.entity_id
_entity_poly.type
_entity_poly.pdbx_seq_one_letter_code
_entity_poly.pdbx_strand_id
1 'polypeptide(L)'
;MASDLVVGLELLGLSSPFVAIGVMRMKYLAGLSPEGRAGIRLARRAQRDWVQLALNLGLKWEEPTAGRREFAWLNNPQLPRGRTPRVEVPRFRAEPIEGGFVATVGTMHGVGLAEVQKQAEHLRNAWRCERVTVEQDVPGKLKIRALITDPLTVPYSPRKGATWA
;
A
#
# COMPACT_ATOMS: atom_id res chain seq x y z
N MET A 1 -46.73 -21.12 37.00
CA MET A 1 -46.77 -21.76 35.68
C MET A 1 -46.96 -20.67 34.64
N ALA A 2 -46.03 -20.60 33.66
CA ALA A 2 -45.95 -19.64 32.56
C ALA A 2 -45.75 -18.18 33.02
N SER A 3 -44.73 -17.41 32.61
CA SER A 3 -43.89 -17.42 31.42
C SER A 3 -42.81 -16.37 31.70
N ASP A 4 -41.56 -16.74 31.99
CA ASP A 4 -40.46 -16.92 31.04
C ASP A 4 -40.49 -15.99 29.80
N LEU A 5 -39.36 -15.27 29.66
CA LEU A 5 -38.70 -14.90 28.38
C LEU A 5 -39.18 -13.64 27.62
N VAL A 6 -39.25 -12.46 28.22
CA VAL A 6 -39.24 -11.20 27.43
C VAL A 6 -38.48 -10.04 28.11
N VAL A 7 -37.31 -10.29 28.71
CA VAL A 7 -36.43 -9.19 29.20
C VAL A 7 -35.03 -9.26 28.57
N GLY A 8 -34.80 -10.16 27.61
CA GLY A 8 -33.47 -10.45 27.06
C GLY A 8 -33.20 -9.95 25.64
N LEU A 9 -33.75 -8.80 25.18
CA LEU A 9 -33.58 -8.42 23.76
C LEU A 9 -33.52 -6.93 23.41
N GLU A 10 -32.94 -6.05 24.23
CA GLU A 10 -32.85 -4.61 23.86
C GLU A 10 -31.48 -3.94 24.10
N LEU A 11 -30.37 -4.70 24.20
CA LEU A 11 -29.04 -4.10 24.49
C LEU A 11 -27.87 -4.62 23.64
N LEU A 12 -28.10 -5.11 22.42
CA LEU A 12 -27.03 -5.67 21.55
C LEU A 12 -26.88 -5.04 20.16
N GLY A 13 -27.40 -3.83 19.92
CA GLY A 13 -27.28 -3.18 18.61
C GLY A 13 -26.21 -2.09 18.50
N LEU A 14 -26.03 -1.28 19.55
CA LEU A 14 -25.36 0.04 19.45
C LEU A 14 -24.04 0.16 20.21
N SER A 15 -23.70 -0.81 21.05
CA SER A 15 -22.44 -0.84 21.81
C SER A 15 -21.33 -1.66 21.13
N SER A 16 -21.60 -2.21 19.95
CA SER A 16 -20.56 -2.94 19.21
C SER A 16 -19.52 -1.94 18.69
N PRO A 17 -18.24 -2.06 19.10
CA PRO A 17 -17.18 -1.17 18.61
C PRO A 17 -17.08 -1.22 17.08
N PHE A 18 -17.52 -2.32 16.44
CA PHE A 18 -17.59 -2.43 14.98
C PHE A 18 -18.62 -1.49 14.34
N VAL A 19 -19.76 -1.25 14.99
CA VAL A 19 -20.78 -0.31 14.51
C VAL A 19 -20.27 1.13 14.64
N ALA A 20 -19.66 1.46 15.79
CA ALA A 20 -19.05 2.77 16.01
C ALA A 20 -17.89 3.04 15.03
N ILE A 21 -17.00 2.06 14.83
CA ILE A 21 -15.92 2.13 13.82
C ILE A 21 -16.51 2.24 12.42
N GLY A 22 -17.57 1.50 12.11
CA GLY A 22 -18.27 1.55 10.83
C GLY A 22 -18.84 2.94 10.55
N VAL A 23 -19.57 3.52 11.50
CA VAL A 23 -20.16 4.87 11.41
C VAL A 23 -19.07 5.94 11.36
N MET A 24 -18.01 5.85 12.17
CA MET A 24 -16.89 6.79 12.14
C MET A 24 -16.14 6.75 10.81
N ARG A 25 -15.92 5.54 10.27
CA ARG A 25 -15.31 5.33 8.96
C ARG A 25 -16.21 5.82 7.83
N MET A 26 -17.52 5.65 7.94
CA MET A 26 -18.51 6.21 7.02
C MET A 26 -18.52 7.74 7.06
N LYS A 27 -18.54 8.36 8.24
CA LYS A 27 -18.46 9.83 8.40
C LYS A 27 -17.15 10.39 7.87
N TYR A 28 -16.04 9.73 8.14
CA TYR A 28 -14.73 10.06 7.57
C TYR A 28 -14.77 9.99 6.04
N LEU A 29 -15.28 8.90 5.47
CA LEU A 29 -15.41 8.75 4.01
C LEU A 29 -16.42 9.70 3.37
N ALA A 30 -17.49 10.09 4.08
CA ALA A 30 -18.51 11.02 3.61
C ALA A 30 -18.05 12.47 3.65
N GLY A 31 -17.16 12.83 4.58
CA GLY A 31 -16.51 14.14 4.64
C GLY A 31 -15.34 14.30 3.66
N LEU A 32 -14.93 13.24 2.96
CA LEU A 32 -13.85 13.29 1.99
C LEU A 32 -14.35 13.74 0.61
N SER A 33 -13.56 14.61 -0.04
CA SER A 33 -13.76 14.99 -1.44
C SER A 33 -13.84 13.74 -2.34
N PRO A 34 -14.57 13.78 -3.48
CA PRO A 34 -14.59 12.68 -4.43
C PRO A 34 -13.18 12.20 -4.82
N GLU A 35 -12.24 13.13 -4.91
CA GLU A 35 -10.81 12.87 -5.16
C GLU A 35 -10.13 12.13 -4.00
N GLY A 36 -10.39 12.52 -2.75
CA GLY A 36 -9.89 11.80 -1.58
C GLY A 36 -10.39 10.34 -1.52
N ARG A 37 -11.64 10.08 -1.91
CA ARG A 37 -12.18 8.71 -2.01
C ARG A 37 -11.47 7.90 -3.11
N ALA A 38 -11.14 8.52 -4.24
CA ALA A 38 -10.35 7.89 -5.30
C ALA A 38 -8.93 7.55 -4.80
N GLY A 39 -8.27 8.48 -4.12
CA GLY A 39 -6.95 8.28 -3.49
C GLY A 39 -6.94 7.11 -2.51
N ILE A 40 -7.95 6.97 -1.64
CA ILE A 40 -8.06 5.82 -0.72
C ILE A 40 -8.16 4.48 -1.47
N ARG A 41 -9.00 4.41 -2.50
CA ARG A 41 -9.15 3.16 -3.28
C ARG A 41 -7.86 2.81 -3.98
N LEU A 42 -7.21 3.80 -4.57
CA LEU A 42 -5.94 3.64 -5.26
C LEU A 42 -4.82 3.20 -4.32
N ALA A 43 -4.63 3.87 -3.18
CA ALA A 43 -3.64 3.52 -2.17
C ALA A 43 -3.80 2.06 -1.69
N ARG A 44 -5.03 1.65 -1.41
CA ARG A 44 -5.33 0.26 -0.99
C ARG A 44 -5.09 -0.75 -2.11
N ARG A 45 -5.31 -0.37 -3.36
CA ARG A 45 -5.03 -1.23 -4.51
C ARG A 45 -3.53 -1.37 -4.69
N ALA A 46 -2.79 -0.26 -4.73
CA ALA A 46 -1.34 -0.25 -4.83
C ALA A 46 -0.69 -1.07 -3.72
N GLN A 47 -1.19 -0.96 -2.48
CA GLN A 47 -0.67 -1.74 -1.35
C GLN A 47 -0.94 -3.24 -1.48
N ARG A 48 -2.10 -3.64 -2.01
CA ARG A 48 -2.43 -5.05 -2.23
C ARG A 48 -1.65 -5.64 -3.40
N ASP A 49 -1.52 -4.89 -4.48
CA ASP A 49 -0.88 -5.32 -5.72
C ASP A 49 0.66 -5.26 -5.62
N TRP A 50 1.21 -4.57 -4.62
CA TRP A 50 2.65 -4.32 -4.48
C TRP A 50 3.51 -5.59 -4.55
N VAL A 51 3.15 -6.65 -3.83
CA VAL A 51 3.98 -7.86 -3.78
C VAL A 51 4.14 -8.45 -5.18
N GLN A 52 3.04 -8.58 -5.92
CA GLN A 52 3.08 -9.12 -7.28
C GLN A 52 3.80 -8.18 -8.24
N LEU A 53 3.55 -6.87 -8.12
CA LEU A 53 4.21 -5.87 -8.97
C LEU A 53 5.72 -5.84 -8.74
N ALA A 54 6.16 -5.84 -7.50
CA ALA A 54 7.59 -5.84 -7.17
C ALA A 54 8.29 -7.10 -7.69
N LEU A 55 7.66 -8.27 -7.57
CA LEU A 55 8.21 -9.52 -8.14
C LEU A 55 8.29 -9.47 -9.67
N ASN A 56 7.23 -9.00 -10.34
CA ASN A 56 7.19 -8.90 -11.80
C ASN A 56 8.19 -7.87 -12.35
N LEU A 57 8.44 -6.79 -11.61
CA LEU A 57 9.39 -5.73 -11.98
C LEU A 57 10.84 -6.05 -11.57
N GLY A 58 11.08 -7.21 -10.95
CA GLY A 58 12.40 -7.59 -10.46
C GLY A 58 12.88 -6.75 -9.27
N LEU A 59 11.98 -6.02 -8.60
CA LEU A 59 12.25 -5.28 -7.36
C LEU A 59 12.26 -6.24 -6.16
N LYS A 60 13.17 -7.21 -6.22
CA LYS A 60 13.33 -8.25 -5.20
C LYS A 60 14.81 -8.49 -4.95
N TRP A 61 15.11 -8.91 -3.73
CA TRP A 61 16.41 -9.50 -3.41
C TRP A 61 16.24 -11.00 -3.27
N GLU A 62 17.10 -11.74 -3.93
CA GLU A 62 17.18 -13.19 -3.83
C GLU A 62 18.45 -13.56 -3.08
N GLU A 63 18.33 -14.42 -2.08
CA GLU A 63 19.49 -14.93 -1.34
C GLU A 63 20.42 -15.72 -2.29
N PRO A 64 21.66 -15.27 -2.55
CA PRO A 64 22.56 -15.93 -3.51
C PRO A 64 22.96 -17.37 -3.09
N THR A 65 22.80 -17.71 -1.81
CA THR A 65 23.29 -18.95 -1.21
C THR A 65 22.33 -20.13 -1.39
N ALA A 66 21.11 -19.90 -1.90
CA ALA A 66 20.08 -20.93 -1.97
C ALA A 66 20.51 -22.12 -2.87
N GLY A 67 21.05 -21.85 -4.06
CA GLY A 67 21.45 -22.90 -5.01
C GLY A 67 22.60 -23.80 -4.53
N ARG A 68 23.47 -23.30 -3.62
CA ARG A 68 24.59 -24.10 -3.08
C ARG A 68 24.14 -25.15 -2.05
N ARG A 69 22.98 -24.93 -1.40
CA ARG A 69 22.42 -25.84 -0.40
C ARG A 69 21.22 -26.62 -0.90
N GLU A 70 20.65 -26.23 -2.03
CA GLU A 70 19.50 -26.88 -2.66
C GLU A 70 19.75 -28.36 -2.94
N PHE A 71 20.98 -28.71 -3.35
CA PHE A 71 21.40 -30.09 -3.59
C PHE A 71 22.24 -30.70 -2.47
N ALA A 72 22.40 -30.02 -1.32
CA ALA A 72 23.20 -30.54 -0.22
C ALA A 72 22.66 -31.88 0.32
N TRP A 73 21.35 -32.12 0.18
CA TRP A 73 20.71 -33.39 0.53
C TRP A 73 21.12 -34.56 -0.40
N LEU A 74 21.60 -34.31 -1.62
CA LEU A 74 22.15 -35.37 -2.50
C LEU A 74 23.40 -36.01 -1.89
N ASN A 75 24.21 -35.22 -1.17
CA ASN A 75 25.45 -35.68 -0.54
C ASN A 75 25.28 -36.03 0.95
N ASN A 76 24.21 -35.56 1.60
CA ASN A 76 23.89 -35.90 2.99
C ASN A 76 22.37 -36.02 3.21
N PRO A 77 21.82 -37.25 3.24
CA PRO A 77 20.39 -37.51 3.38
C PRO A 77 19.77 -37.04 4.71
N GLN A 78 20.59 -36.73 5.72
CA GLN A 78 20.14 -36.23 7.03
C GLN A 78 19.87 -34.72 7.01
N LEU A 79 20.28 -34.01 5.95
CA LEU A 79 19.96 -32.60 5.78
C LEU A 79 18.50 -32.42 5.34
N PRO A 80 17.80 -31.37 5.82
CA PRO A 80 16.47 -31.05 5.33
C PRO A 80 16.50 -30.85 3.81
N ARG A 81 15.50 -31.42 3.11
CA ARG A 81 15.33 -31.22 1.66
C ARG A 81 15.36 -29.73 1.35
N GLY A 82 16.09 -29.37 0.30
CA GLY A 82 16.60 -28.03 -0.02
C GLY A 82 15.77 -26.86 0.51
N ARG A 83 16.45 -25.92 1.19
CA ARG A 83 15.84 -24.65 1.62
C ARG A 83 15.43 -23.86 0.38
N THR A 84 14.15 -23.54 0.25
CA THR A 84 13.66 -22.68 -0.83
C THR A 84 14.38 -21.32 -0.78
N PRO A 85 14.81 -20.77 -1.94
CA PRO A 85 15.46 -19.46 -1.97
C PRO A 85 14.60 -18.42 -1.28
N ARG A 86 15.18 -17.71 -0.30
CA ARG A 86 14.47 -16.62 0.34
C ARG A 86 14.42 -15.44 -0.63
N VAL A 87 13.22 -15.17 -1.13
CA VAL A 87 12.94 -13.97 -1.91
C VAL A 87 12.35 -12.93 -0.97
N GLU A 88 13.03 -11.80 -0.85
CA GLU A 88 12.56 -10.66 -0.07
C GLU A 88 12.05 -9.56 -1.00
N VAL A 89 10.90 -9.00 -0.66
CA VAL A 89 10.27 -7.90 -1.37
C VAL A 89 10.32 -6.67 -0.47
N PRO A 90 10.59 -5.46 -1.01
CA PRO A 90 10.59 -4.23 -0.23
C PRO A 90 9.27 -4.04 0.51
N ARG A 91 9.32 -3.60 1.77
CA ARG A 91 8.10 -3.21 2.49
C ARG A 91 7.53 -1.95 1.86
N PHE A 92 6.22 -1.97 1.60
CA PHE A 92 5.48 -0.87 0.99
C PHE A 92 4.29 -0.47 1.85
N ARG A 93 4.17 0.83 2.13
CA ARG A 93 3.03 1.40 2.86
C ARG A 93 2.50 2.60 2.09
N ALA A 94 1.25 2.54 1.64
CA ALA A 94 0.61 3.65 0.96
C ALA A 94 -0.32 4.42 1.90
N GLU A 95 -0.20 5.74 1.85
CA GLU A 95 -1.02 6.70 2.56
C GLU A 95 -1.78 7.54 1.51
N PRO A 96 -3.12 7.60 1.59
CA PRO A 96 -3.91 8.34 0.63
C PRO A 96 -3.68 9.85 0.78
N ILE A 97 -3.61 10.55 -0.34
CA ILE A 97 -3.61 12.02 -0.40
C ILE A 97 -4.75 12.49 -1.31
N GLU A 98 -5.06 13.78 -1.28
CA GLU A 98 -5.96 14.36 -2.27
C GLU A 98 -5.35 14.21 -3.68
N GLY A 99 -6.14 13.69 -4.62
CA GLY A 99 -5.68 13.43 -5.98
C GLY A 99 -4.73 12.23 -6.17
N GLY A 100 -4.46 11.40 -5.15
CA GLY A 100 -3.53 10.27 -5.31
C GLY A 100 -3.14 9.54 -4.03
N PHE A 101 -1.88 9.10 -3.96
CA PHE A 101 -1.29 8.55 -2.73
C PHE A 101 0.21 8.84 -2.64
N VAL A 102 0.73 8.80 -1.41
CA VAL A 102 2.15 8.78 -1.12
C VAL A 102 2.46 7.43 -0.48
N ALA A 103 3.49 6.74 -0.97
CA ALA A 103 3.94 5.49 -0.41
C ALA A 103 5.37 5.54 0.07
N THR A 104 5.64 4.84 1.16
CA THR A 104 6.98 4.65 1.69
C THR A 104 7.45 3.24 1.35
N VAL A 105 8.64 3.14 0.76
CA VAL A 105 9.27 1.89 0.35
C VAL A 105 10.62 1.75 1.03
N GLY A 106 10.88 0.61 1.69
CA GLY A 106 12.21 0.35 2.26
C GLY A 106 13.21 0.00 1.16
N THR A 107 14.40 0.61 1.16
CA THR A 107 15.49 0.15 0.28
C THR A 107 16.08 -1.15 0.82
N MET A 108 16.49 -2.04 -0.07
CA MET A 108 17.12 -3.31 0.28
C MET A 108 18.31 -3.58 -0.63
N HIS A 109 19.09 -4.61 -0.35
CA HIS A 109 20.22 -4.97 -1.20
C HIS A 109 19.75 -5.24 -2.64
N GLY A 110 20.31 -4.54 -3.62
CA GLY A 110 19.89 -4.64 -5.03
C GLY A 110 18.61 -3.88 -5.40
N VAL A 111 17.93 -3.21 -4.45
CA VAL A 111 16.77 -2.34 -4.72
C VAL A 111 16.95 -1.01 -3.99
N GLY A 112 17.52 -0.04 -4.71
CA GLY A 112 17.71 1.33 -4.25
C GLY A 112 16.86 2.34 -5.04
N LEU A 113 17.22 3.62 -4.91
CA LEU A 113 16.52 4.72 -5.58
C LEU A 113 16.54 4.56 -7.10
N ALA A 114 17.72 4.26 -7.66
CA ALA A 114 17.91 4.16 -9.11
C ALA A 114 17.10 3.01 -9.71
N GLU A 115 17.03 1.87 -9.03
CA GLU A 115 16.28 0.71 -9.49
C GLU A 115 14.77 0.98 -9.49
N VAL A 116 14.26 1.62 -8.44
CA VAL A 116 12.83 1.98 -8.38
C VAL A 116 12.49 3.09 -9.38
N GLN A 117 13.38 4.07 -9.58
CA GLN A 117 13.21 5.12 -10.59
C GLN A 117 13.17 4.57 -12.02
N LYS A 118 14.00 3.58 -12.35
CA LYS A 118 13.94 2.88 -13.65
C LYS A 118 12.57 2.25 -13.91
N GLN A 119 11.91 1.78 -12.85
CA GLN A 119 10.59 1.15 -12.93
C GLN A 119 9.43 2.14 -12.77
N ALA A 120 9.69 3.45 -12.62
CA ALA A 120 8.66 4.45 -12.34
C ALA A 120 7.56 4.50 -13.41
N GLU A 121 7.92 4.33 -14.69
CA GLU A 121 6.93 4.29 -15.78
C GLU A 121 6.04 3.04 -15.71
N HIS A 122 6.60 1.88 -15.39
CA HIS A 122 5.81 0.66 -15.21
C HIS A 122 4.88 0.77 -14.00
N LEU A 123 5.33 1.40 -12.91
CA LEU A 123 4.50 1.70 -11.74
C LEU A 123 3.36 2.66 -12.09
N ARG A 124 3.65 3.72 -12.86
CA ARG A 124 2.65 4.66 -13.39
C ARG A 124 1.55 3.92 -14.14
N ASN A 125 1.94 3.05 -15.08
CA ASN A 125 1.00 2.30 -15.91
C ASN A 125 0.19 1.27 -15.09
N ALA A 126 0.84 0.57 -14.16
CA ALA A 126 0.19 -0.42 -13.30
C ALA A 126 -0.88 0.21 -12.38
N TRP A 127 -0.58 1.37 -11.81
CA TRP A 127 -1.50 2.09 -10.92
C TRP A 127 -2.45 3.03 -11.65
N ARG A 128 -2.30 3.20 -12.97
CA ARG A 128 -3.11 4.12 -13.79
C ARG A 128 -3.07 5.55 -13.27
N CYS A 129 -1.88 6.01 -12.92
CA CYS A 129 -1.63 7.38 -12.46
C CYS A 129 -1.08 8.21 -13.63
N GLU A 130 -1.27 9.52 -13.59
CA GLU A 130 -0.68 10.43 -14.58
C GLU A 130 0.81 10.63 -14.30
N ARG A 131 1.17 10.78 -13.02
CA ARG A 131 2.53 11.05 -12.60
C ARG A 131 2.94 10.19 -11.41
N VAL A 132 4.13 9.60 -11.48
CA VAL A 132 4.78 8.91 -10.37
C VAL A 132 6.15 9.51 -10.17
N THR A 133 6.38 10.07 -9.00
CA THR A 133 7.68 10.63 -8.59
C THR A 133 8.28 9.74 -7.50
N VAL A 134 9.57 9.42 -7.63
CA VAL A 134 10.29 8.61 -6.64
C VAL A 134 11.45 9.45 -6.10
N GLU A 135 11.38 9.73 -4.81
CA GLU A 135 12.33 10.55 -4.06
C GLU A 135 12.92 9.75 -2.90
N GLN A 136 14.12 10.13 -2.47
CA GLN A 136 14.70 9.59 -1.24
C GLN A 136 14.21 10.41 -0.05
N ASP A 137 13.54 9.77 0.90
CA ASP A 137 13.02 10.43 2.12
C ASP A 137 14.10 10.47 3.19
N VAL A 138 14.64 9.30 3.53
CA VAL A 138 15.79 9.11 4.42
C VAL A 138 16.64 7.95 3.89
N PRO A 139 17.94 7.84 4.25
CA PRO A 139 18.70 6.65 3.95
C PRO A 139 17.97 5.39 4.44
N GLY A 140 17.78 4.40 3.57
CA GLY A 140 16.99 3.21 3.90
C GLY A 140 15.52 3.27 3.46
N LYS A 141 14.98 4.45 3.08
CA LYS A 141 13.56 4.63 2.71
C LYS A 141 13.38 5.57 1.53
N LEU A 142 12.52 5.16 0.61
CA LEU A 142 12.09 5.93 -0.54
C LEU A 142 10.65 6.38 -0.34
N LYS A 143 10.33 7.55 -0.86
CA LYS A 143 8.98 8.08 -0.96
C LYS A 143 8.56 8.08 -2.42
N ILE A 144 7.45 7.41 -2.69
CA ILE A 144 6.82 7.35 -4.01
C ILE A 144 5.55 8.19 -3.93
N ARG A 145 5.44 9.23 -4.75
CA ARG A 145 4.22 10.03 -4.88
C ARG A 145 3.56 9.70 -6.20
N ALA A 146 2.35 9.16 -6.15
CA ALA A 146 1.55 8.82 -7.31
C ALA A 146 0.31 9.72 -7.37
N LEU A 147 0.18 10.48 -8.45
CA LEU A 147 -0.90 11.44 -8.68
C LEU A 147 -1.80 10.94 -9.82
N ILE A 148 -3.10 10.91 -9.57
CA ILE A 148 -4.14 10.57 -10.55
C ILE A 148 -4.30 11.71 -11.55
N THR A 149 -4.32 12.95 -11.04
CA THR A 149 -4.42 14.18 -11.80
C THR A 149 -3.28 15.09 -11.36
N ASP A 150 -2.48 15.60 -12.28
CA ASP A 150 -1.45 16.58 -11.95
C ASP A 150 -2.12 17.92 -11.58
N PRO A 151 -1.99 18.43 -10.34
CA PRO A 151 -2.60 19.69 -9.94
C PRO A 151 -2.07 20.90 -10.73
N LEU A 152 -0.94 20.76 -11.44
CA LEU A 152 -0.36 21.81 -12.27
C LEU A 152 -0.95 21.86 -13.69
N THR A 153 -1.65 20.81 -14.14
CA THR A 153 -2.30 20.79 -15.46
C THR A 153 -3.76 21.24 -15.40
N VAL A 154 -4.36 21.25 -14.20
CA VAL A 154 -5.73 21.76 -13.99
C VAL A 154 -5.71 23.30 -13.94
N PRO A 155 -6.63 24.00 -14.62
CA PRO A 155 -6.74 25.46 -14.52
C PRO A 155 -6.87 25.88 -13.04
N TYR A 156 -6.03 26.81 -12.61
CA TYR A 156 -6.06 27.34 -11.24
C TYR A 156 -7.44 27.93 -10.95
N SER A 157 -8.24 27.22 -10.17
CA SER A 157 -9.48 27.75 -9.59
C SER A 157 -9.15 28.28 -8.21
N PRO A 158 -9.27 29.61 -7.96
CA PRO A 158 -9.11 30.16 -6.63
C PRO A 158 -10.06 29.44 -5.67
N ARG A 159 -9.54 28.99 -4.53
CA ARG A 159 -10.37 28.44 -3.45
C ARG A 159 -11.39 29.53 -3.07
N LYS A 160 -12.70 29.26 -3.23
CA LYS A 160 -13.76 30.16 -2.76
C LYS A 160 -13.50 30.47 -1.29
N GLY A 161 -13.03 31.69 -0.99
CA GLY A 161 -12.65 32.13 0.36
C GLY A 161 -11.24 32.72 0.50
N ALA A 162 -10.39 32.70 -0.53
CA ALA A 162 -9.13 33.44 -0.52
C ALA A 162 -9.39 34.92 -0.88
N THR A 163 -10.05 35.65 0.01
CA THR A 163 -10.04 37.13 -0.02
C THR A 163 -8.69 37.57 0.54
N TRP A 164 -7.79 38.03 -0.32
CA TRP A 164 -6.72 38.91 0.13
C TRP A 164 -7.40 40.22 0.52
N ALA A 165 -7.29 40.58 1.79
CA ALA A 165 -7.64 41.89 2.32
C ALA A 165 -6.33 42.67 2.52
#